data_AF-A0A7X7JRH7-F1
#
_entry.id   AF-A0A7X7JRH7-F1
#
_cell.length_a   1.000
_cell.length_b   1.000
_cell.length_c   1.000
_cell.angle_alpha   90.00
_cell.angle_beta   90.00
_cell.angle_gamma   90.00
#
_symmetry.space_group_name_H-M   'P 1'
#
loop_
_entity.id
_entity.type
_entity.pdbx_description
1 polymer ?
#
loop_
_entity_poly.entity_id
_entity_poly.type
_entity_poly.pdbx_seq_one_letter_code
_entity_poly.pdbx_strand_id
1 'polypeptide(L)'
;MAEKRMLVVDADLVRKIDENRGDLSRSEFIDLLIEGQLLEKGENGKQPAKRDDIVTREEFVQFQEGAKELLRSFLDFFINYGLELGREPRDEEFEQLSRKLRNLARSHHE
;
A
#
# COMPACT_ATOMS: atom_id res chain seq x y z
N MET A 1 27.12 15.72 -12.39
CA MET A 1 26.91 16.91 -11.53
C MET A 1 25.84 17.76 -12.21
N ALA A 2 24.62 17.82 -11.67
CA ALA A 2 23.57 18.64 -12.24
C ALA A 2 23.91 20.13 -12.05
N GLU A 3 23.72 20.94 -13.10
CA GLU A 3 23.91 22.38 -13.06
C GLU A 3 22.91 23.00 -12.06
N LYS A 4 23.40 23.67 -11.01
CA LYS A 4 22.54 24.31 -10.01
C LYS A 4 22.23 25.74 -10.45
N ARG A 5 20.94 26.08 -10.53
CA ARG A 5 20.44 27.43 -10.85
C ARG A 5 19.71 28.02 -9.63
N MET A 6 19.70 29.34 -9.50
CA MET A 6 19.07 30.04 -8.38
C MET A 6 17.61 30.38 -8.71
N LEU A 7 16.68 29.96 -7.84
CA LEU A 7 15.27 30.33 -7.89
C LEU A 7 14.98 31.34 -6.77
N VAL A 8 14.48 32.52 -7.14
CA VAL A 8 14.08 33.57 -6.17
C VAL A 8 12.58 33.50 -5.97
N VAL A 9 12.15 33.40 -4.71
CA VAL A 9 10.76 33.31 -4.29
C VAL A 9 10.54 34.13 -3.03
N ASP A 10 9.28 34.49 -2.74
CA ASP A 10 8.92 35.23 -1.54
C ASP A 10 9.23 34.45 -0.27
N ALA A 11 9.64 35.16 0.78
CA ALA A 11 10.01 34.57 2.06
C ALA A 11 8.86 33.77 2.70
N ASP A 12 7.62 34.24 2.55
CA ASP A 12 6.44 33.53 3.05
C ASP A 12 6.19 32.21 2.32
N LEU A 13 6.51 32.14 1.02
CA LEU A 13 6.41 30.90 0.25
C LEU A 13 7.47 29.90 0.70
N VAL A 14 8.70 30.35 0.98
CA VAL A 14 9.76 29.50 1.53
C VAL A 14 9.33 28.92 2.88
N ARG A 15 8.76 29.75 3.77
CA ARG A 15 8.24 29.28 5.07
C ARG A 15 7.16 28.21 4.88
N LYS A 16 6.20 28.45 3.99
CA LYS A 16 5.14 27.49 3.68
C LYS A 16 5.69 26.17 3.14
N ILE A 17 6.72 26.21 2.28
CA ILE A 17 7.38 25.00 1.78
C ILE A 17 8.03 24.24 2.95
N ASP A 18 8.77 24.92 3.82
CA ASP A 18 9.45 24.26 4.93
C ASP A 18 8.49 23.63 5.95
N GLU A 19 7.33 24.25 6.18
CA GLU A 19 6.29 23.72 7.07
C GLU A 19 5.58 22.48 6.50
N ASN A 20 5.53 22.32 5.18
CA ASN A 20 4.74 21.27 4.51
C ASN A 20 5.56 20.16 3.84
N ARG A 21 6.88 20.35 3.65
CA ARG A 21 7.74 19.40 2.93
C ARG A 21 8.02 18.09 3.67
N GLY A 22 7.73 18.03 4.97
CA GLY A 22 8.14 16.91 5.82
C GLY A 22 9.65 16.69 5.75
N ASP A 23 10.06 15.46 5.48
CA ASP A 23 11.48 15.08 5.41
C ASP A 23 12.15 15.35 4.05
N LEU A 24 11.37 15.73 3.03
CA LEU A 24 11.88 15.97 1.67
C LEU A 24 12.68 17.27 1.60
N SER A 25 13.74 17.32 0.79
CA SER A 25 14.40 18.59 0.48
C SER A 25 13.45 19.51 -0.30
N ARG A 26 13.72 20.82 -0.29
CA ARG A 26 12.89 21.80 -1.03
C ARG A 26 12.82 21.47 -2.52
N SER A 27 13.90 20.96 -3.11
CA SER A 27 13.93 20.56 -4.51
C SER A 27 13.05 19.34 -4.77
N GLU A 28 13.19 18.29 -3.96
CA GLU A 28 12.38 17.06 -4.08
C GLU A 28 10.90 17.35 -3.85
N PHE A 29 10.59 18.21 -2.88
CA PHE A 29 9.21 18.62 -2.61
C PHE A 29 8.60 19.39 -3.79
N ILE A 30 9.34 20.34 -4.37
CA ILE A 30 8.87 21.09 -5.55
C ILE A 30 8.72 20.17 -6.77
N ASP A 31 9.68 19.26 -6.99
CA ASP A 31 9.65 18.29 -8.09
C ASP A 31 8.42 17.38 -7.98
N LEU A 32 8.17 16.82 -6.78
CA LEU A 32 6.98 16.01 -6.50
C LEU A 32 5.67 16.76 -6.78
N LEU A 33 5.59 18.04 -6.39
CA LEU A 33 4.41 18.86 -6.66
C LEU A 33 4.24 19.15 -8.15
N ILE A 34 5.33 19.39 -8.87
CA ILE A 34 5.32 19.60 -10.33
C ILE A 34 4.85 18.32 -11.02
N GLU A 35 5.40 17.17 -10.68
CA GLU A 35 4.97 15.88 -11.19
C GLU A 35 3.48 15.66 -10.87
N GLY A 36 3.06 15.81 -9.62
CA GLY A 36 1.67 15.70 -9.20
C GLY A 36 0.70 16.54 -10.04
N GLN A 37 1.06 17.79 -10.31
CA GLN A 37 0.23 18.71 -11.12
C GLN A 37 0.30 18.44 -12.62
N LEU A 38 1.43 18.02 -13.16
CA LEU A 38 1.57 17.65 -14.57
C LEU A 38 0.85 16.33 -14.89
N LEU A 39 0.80 15.40 -13.93
CA LEU A 39 0.01 14.18 -13.99
C LEU A 39 -1.50 14.51 -14.06
N GLU A 40 -1.96 15.54 -13.33
CA GLU A 40 -3.36 15.99 -13.35
C GLU A 40 -3.72 16.80 -14.61
N LYS A 41 -2.79 17.62 -15.13
CA LYS A 41 -3.03 18.45 -16.34
C LYS A 41 -2.88 17.70 -17.67
N GLY A 42 -2.43 16.44 -17.63
CA GLY A 42 -2.18 15.56 -18.79
C GLY A 42 -3.44 15.00 -19.47
N GLU A 43 -4.64 15.48 -19.15
CA GLU A 43 -5.90 15.14 -19.81
C GLU A 43 -6.07 15.83 -21.19
N ASN A 44 -5.00 15.83 -22.00
CA ASN A 44 -5.11 15.98 -23.46
C ASN A 44 -4.06 15.10 -24.18
N GLY A 45 -3.98 13.84 -23.76
CA GLY A 45 -3.59 12.75 -24.65
C GLY A 45 -2.15 12.26 -24.52
N LYS A 46 -1.82 11.62 -23.39
CA LYS A 46 -1.15 10.30 -23.29
C LYS A 46 -0.72 10.07 -21.83
N GLN A 47 -1.13 8.92 -21.30
CA GLN A 47 -0.95 8.41 -19.94
C GLN A 47 0.35 8.82 -19.22
N PRO A 48 0.29 9.12 -17.92
CA PRO A 48 1.37 8.73 -17.03
C PRO A 48 1.10 7.34 -16.45
N ALA A 49 2.02 6.43 -16.75
CA ALA A 49 2.10 5.13 -16.11
C ALA A 49 2.40 5.29 -14.60
N LYS A 50 1.78 4.41 -13.81
CA LYS A 50 2.03 4.10 -12.39
C LYS A 50 1.46 5.07 -11.35
N ARG A 51 0.15 4.94 -11.12
CA ARG A 51 -0.46 5.03 -9.79
C ARG A 51 -0.93 3.63 -9.35
N ASP A 52 -0.05 2.64 -9.45
CA ASP A 52 -0.35 1.26 -9.02
C ASP A 52 -0.17 1.09 -7.49
N ASP A 53 0.07 2.17 -6.75
CA ASP A 53 0.37 2.15 -5.31
C ASP A 53 -0.48 3.16 -4.52
N ILE A 54 -1.76 3.29 -4.88
CA ILE A 54 -2.74 4.00 -4.06
C ILE A 54 -3.81 2.99 -3.66
N VAL A 55 -3.59 2.33 -2.53
CA VAL A 55 -4.58 1.43 -1.93
C VAL A 55 -5.80 2.25 -1.55
N THR A 56 -6.93 1.94 -2.18
CA THR A 56 -8.22 2.57 -1.87
C THR A 56 -8.71 2.16 -0.49
N ARG A 57 -9.55 3.00 0.12
CA ARG A 57 -10.13 2.69 1.43
C ARG A 57 -10.93 1.40 1.40
N GLU A 58 -11.58 1.13 0.27
CA GLU A 58 -12.37 -0.06 0.01
C GLU A 58 -11.50 -1.31 -0.05
N GLU A 59 -10.36 -1.27 -0.75
CA GLU A 59 -9.38 -2.37 -0.80
C GLU A 59 -8.78 -2.67 0.58
N PHE A 60 -8.47 -1.64 1.36
CA PHE A 60 -7.97 -1.81 2.73
C PHE A 60 -9.02 -2.48 3.64
N VAL A 61 -10.29 -2.09 3.53
CA VAL A 61 -11.39 -2.72 4.29
C VAL A 61 -11.57 -4.18 3.88
N GLN A 62 -11.52 -4.50 2.60
CA GLN A 62 -11.61 -5.87 2.12
C GLN A 62 -10.45 -6.74 2.61
N PHE A 63 -9.23 -6.21 2.57
CA PHE A 63 -8.06 -6.87 3.14
C PHE A 63 -8.21 -7.13 4.63
N GLN A 64 -8.67 -6.13 5.39
CA GLN A 64 -8.89 -6.26 6.83
C GLN A 64 -9.90 -7.36 7.16
N GLU A 65 -11.02 -7.44 6.43
CA GLU A 65 -12.02 -8.48 6.63
C GLU A 65 -11.50 -9.86 6.23
N GLY A 66 -10.74 -9.98 5.13
CA GLY A 66 -10.08 -11.22 4.75
C GLY A 66 -9.06 -11.71 5.79
N ALA A 67 -8.26 -10.80 6.35
CA ALA A 67 -7.30 -11.12 7.41
C ALA A 67 -7.99 -11.57 8.71
N LYS A 68 -9.13 -10.96 9.07
CA LYS A 68 -9.94 -11.39 10.22
C LYS A 68 -10.55 -12.77 10.01
N GLU A 69 -11.07 -13.07 8.82
CA GLU A 69 -11.62 -14.38 8.51
C GLU A 69 -10.53 -15.45 8.56
N LEU A 70 -9.36 -15.16 8.01
CA LEU A 70 -8.22 -16.06 8.05
C LEU A 70 -7.78 -16.35 9.49
N LEU A 71 -7.66 -15.31 10.33
CA LEU A 71 -7.31 -15.47 11.74
C LEU A 71 -8.36 -16.28 12.49
N ARG A 72 -9.66 -16.06 12.21
CA ARG A 72 -10.74 -16.85 12.78
C ARG A 72 -10.63 -18.32 12.38
N SER A 73 -10.44 -18.59 11.08
CA SER A 73 -10.27 -19.95 10.58
C SER A 73 -9.05 -20.65 11.19
N PHE A 74 -7.96 -19.92 11.42
CA PHE A 74 -6.77 -20.44 12.08
C PHE A 74 -7.05 -20.75 13.55
N LEU A 75 -7.73 -19.85 14.28
CA LEU A 75 -8.10 -20.09 15.67
C LEU A 75 -9.09 -21.24 15.81
N ASP A 76 -10.08 -21.36 14.92
CA ASP A 76 -11.02 -22.49 14.88
C ASP A 76 -10.27 -23.81 14.63
N PHE A 77 -9.27 -23.80 13.75
CA PHE A 77 -8.36 -24.94 13.59
C PHE A 77 -7.64 -25.25 14.90
N PHE A 78 -7.01 -24.29 15.58
CA PHE A 78 -6.33 -24.57 16.85
C PHE A 78 -7.27 -24.97 17.99
N ILE A 79 -8.50 -24.47 18.02
CA ILE A 79 -9.48 -24.82 19.07
C ILE A 79 -10.04 -26.21 18.83
N ASN A 80 -10.35 -26.57 17.58
CA ASN A 80 -10.84 -27.91 17.22
C ASN A 80 -9.72 -28.96 17.19
N TYR A 81 -8.49 -28.56 16.86
CA TYR A 81 -7.36 -29.46 16.60
C TYR A 81 -6.31 -29.47 17.71
N GLY A 82 -6.04 -28.31 18.33
CA GLY A 82 -5.02 -28.14 19.37
C GLY A 82 -5.45 -28.58 20.77
N LEU A 83 -6.76 -28.73 21.04
CA LEU A 83 -7.25 -29.40 22.24
C LEU A 83 -7.33 -30.93 22.07
N GLU A 84 -7.25 -31.44 20.84
CA GLU A 84 -7.14 -32.86 20.51
C GLU A 84 -5.68 -33.23 20.17
N LEU A 85 -4.77 -33.07 21.13
CA LEU A 85 -3.42 -33.62 21.03
C LEU A 85 -3.50 -35.15 20.84
N GLY A 86 -3.44 -35.61 19.59
CA GLY A 86 -3.25 -37.03 19.29
C GLY A 86 -3.70 -37.57 17.93
N ARG A 87 -4.29 -36.78 17.02
CA ARG A 87 -4.61 -37.29 15.67
C ARG A 87 -3.93 -36.48 14.57
N GLU A 88 -3.28 -37.20 13.67
CA GLU A 88 -2.58 -36.70 12.48
C GLU A 88 -3.54 -35.87 11.59
N PRO A 89 -3.09 -34.71 11.06
CA PRO A 89 -3.94 -33.76 10.31
C PRO A 89 -4.83 -34.48 9.30
N ARG A 90 -6.14 -34.25 9.35
CA ARG A 90 -6.98 -34.52 8.17
C ARG A 90 -6.55 -33.52 7.09
N ASP A 91 -5.81 -34.02 6.11
CA ASP A 91 -5.15 -33.24 5.06
C ASP A 91 -6.07 -32.17 4.40
N GLU A 92 -7.38 -32.43 4.34
CA GLU A 92 -8.35 -31.55 3.67
C GLU A 92 -8.52 -30.17 4.32
N GLU A 93 -8.55 -30.06 5.66
CA GLU A 93 -8.79 -28.77 6.34
C GLU A 93 -7.54 -27.88 6.32
N PHE A 94 -6.37 -28.50 6.48
CA PHE A 94 -5.09 -27.82 6.36
C PHE A 94 -4.84 -27.34 4.91
N GLU A 95 -5.23 -28.15 3.92
CA GLU A 95 -5.19 -27.76 2.51
C GLU A 95 -6.15 -26.59 2.22
N GLN A 96 -7.34 -26.56 2.81
CA GLN A 96 -8.27 -25.44 2.67
C GLN A 96 -7.69 -24.14 3.25
N LEU A 97 -7.09 -24.20 4.44
CA LEU A 97 -6.43 -23.05 5.05
C LEU A 97 -5.22 -22.58 4.20
N SER A 98 -4.42 -23.50 3.70
CA SER A 98 -3.28 -23.23 2.81
C SER A 98 -3.72 -22.59 1.49
N ARG A 99 -4.87 -23.00 0.95
CA ARG A 99 -5.47 -22.37 -0.23
C ARG A 99 -5.95 -20.95 0.08
N LYS A 100 -6.61 -20.71 1.21
CA LYS A 100 -7.02 -19.36 1.64
C LYS A 100 -5.80 -18.44 1.80
N LEU A 101 -4.72 -18.92 2.43
CA LEU A 101 -3.45 -18.20 2.56
C LEU A 101 -2.83 -17.83 1.21
N ARG A 102 -2.77 -18.78 0.27
CA ARG A 102 -2.23 -18.53 -1.08
C ARG A 102 -3.08 -17.56 -1.87
N ASN A 103 -4.40 -17.62 -1.73
CA ASN A 103 -5.30 -16.69 -2.41
C ASN A 103 -5.16 -15.26 -1.86
N LEU A 104 -5.03 -15.11 -0.55
CA LEU A 104 -4.77 -13.81 0.08
C LEU A 104 -3.39 -13.23 -0.29
N ALA A 105 -2.37 -14.09 -0.44
CA ALA A 105 -1.05 -13.65 -0.90
C ALA A 105 -1.04 -13.22 -2.37
N ARG A 106 -1.91 -13.81 -3.20
CA ARG A 106 -2.04 -13.46 -4.62
C ARG A 106 -2.86 -12.19 -4.86
N SER A 107 -3.85 -11.90 -4.01
CA SER A 107 -4.62 -10.65 -4.09
C SER A 107 -3.83 -9.39 -3.71
N HIS A 108 -2.52 -9.50 -3.46
CA HIS A 108 -1.61 -8.39 -3.15
C HIS A 108 -0.49 -8.27 -4.21
N HIS A 109 -0.59 -8.99 -5.33
CA HIS A 109 0.44 -9.00 -6.39
C HIS A 109 -0.10 -8.65 -7.80
N GLU A 110 -1.32 -8.14 -7.89
CA GLU A 110 -1.87 -7.42 -9.04
C GLU A 110 -2.30 -6.02 -8.58
#